data_AF-A0A5W3RA38-F1
#
_entry.id   AF-A0A5W3RA38-F1
#
_cell.length_a   1.000
_cell.length_b   1.000
_cell.length_c   1.000
_cell.angle_alpha   90.00
_cell.angle_beta   90.00
_cell.angle_gamma   90.00
#
_symmetry.space_group_name_H-M   'P 1'
#
loop_
_entity.id
_entity.type
_entity.pdbx_description
1 polymer ?
#
loop_
_entity_poly.entity_id
_entity_poly.type
_entity_poly.pdbx_seq_one_letter_code
_entity_poly.pdbx_strand_id
1 'polypeptide(L)'
;MTANNLREQISQLVAQYANEALSPKPFVAGTSVVPPSGKVIGAKELQLMVEASLDGWLTTGRFNDAFEKKLGEFIGVPHVLTTTSGSSANLLALTALTSPKLGERALKPGDEVITVAAGFPTTVN
;
A
#
# COMPACT_ATOMS: atom_id res chain seq x y z
N MET A 1 -5.42 -34.00 10.40
CA MET A 1 -5.07 -32.56 10.48
C MET A 1 -5.75 -31.88 9.29
N THR A 2 -6.53 -30.82 9.48
CA THR A 2 -7.25 -30.14 8.38
C THR A 2 -6.41 -29.03 7.77
N ALA A 3 -6.77 -28.55 6.58
CA ALA A 3 -6.10 -27.40 5.94
C ALA A 3 -6.13 -26.14 6.83
N ASN A 4 -7.21 -25.91 7.58
CA ASN A 4 -7.31 -24.79 8.52
C ASN A 4 -6.34 -24.94 9.69
N ASN A 5 -6.20 -26.15 10.25
CA ASN A 5 -5.22 -26.40 11.32
C ASN A 5 -3.78 -26.15 10.83
N LEU A 6 -3.48 -26.51 9.57
CA LEU A 6 -2.17 -26.21 8.97
C LEU A 6 -1.95 -24.70 8.80
N ARG A 7 -2.96 -23.94 8.38
CA ARG A 7 -2.89 -22.47 8.29
C ARG A 7 -2.61 -21.82 9.65
N GLU A 8 -3.25 -22.28 10.71
CA GLU A 8 -3.00 -21.78 12.07
C GLU A 8 -1.57 -22.07 12.53
N GLN A 9 -1.07 -23.29 12.32
CA GLN A 9 0.31 -23.65 12.66
C GLN A 9 1.34 -22.83 11.86
N ILE A 10 1.13 -22.65 10.55
CA ILE A 10 1.99 -21.80 9.72
C ILE A 10 2.00 -20.37 10.28
N SER A 11 0.83 -19.82 10.62
CA SER A 11 0.72 -18.47 11.18
C SER A 11 1.48 -18.31 12.51
N GLN A 12 1.48 -19.34 13.36
CA GLN A 12 2.26 -19.36 14.61
C GLN A 12 3.77 -19.40 14.35
N LEU A 13 4.23 -20.24 13.42
CA LEU A 13 5.64 -20.31 13.05
C LEU A 13 6.14 -19.01 12.41
N VAL A 14 5.32 -18.37 11.58
CA VAL A 14 5.61 -17.05 11.00
C VAL A 14 5.74 -15.98 12.10
N ALA A 15 4.89 -16.01 13.14
CA ALA A 15 5.00 -15.08 14.25
C ALA A 15 6.29 -15.27 15.04
N GLN A 16 6.68 -16.51 15.34
CA GLN A 16 7.95 -16.83 16.01
C GLN A 16 9.14 -16.30 15.20
N TYR A 17 9.15 -16.59 13.90
CA TYR A 17 10.17 -16.07 12.99
C TYR A 17 10.24 -14.54 12.98
N ALA A 18 9.09 -13.87 12.88
CA ALA A 18 9.04 -12.40 12.83
C ALA A 18 9.56 -11.76 14.12
N ASN A 19 9.24 -12.33 15.28
CA ASN A 19 9.72 -11.84 16.57
C ASN A 19 11.25 -11.92 16.67
N GLU A 20 11.89 -12.93 16.08
CA GLU A 20 13.34 -13.03 16.07
C GLU A 20 13.98 -12.17 14.97
N ALA A 21 13.51 -12.30 13.73
CA ALA A 21 14.13 -11.68 12.56
C ALA A 21 13.92 -10.16 12.47
N LEU A 22 12.81 -9.65 13.02
CA LEU A 22 12.43 -8.24 12.95
C LEU A 22 12.54 -7.53 14.30
N SER A 23 13.16 -8.16 15.29
CA SER A 23 13.40 -7.54 16.60
C SER A 23 14.21 -6.25 16.46
N PRO A 24 13.76 -5.14 17.07
CA PRO A 24 14.50 -3.88 17.04
C PRO A 24 15.83 -4.05 17.77
N LYS A 25 16.92 -3.58 17.14
CA LYS A 25 18.25 -3.58 17.75
C LYS A 25 18.37 -2.36 18.68
N PRO A 26 18.98 -2.49 19.86
CA PRO A 26 19.28 -1.35 20.72
C PRO A 26 20.12 -0.30 19.98
N PHE A 27 19.85 0.97 20.24
CA PHE A 27 20.63 2.07 19.68
C PHE A 27 22.01 2.14 20.36
N VAL A 28 23.06 2.30 19.55
CA VAL A 28 24.44 2.49 19.99
C VAL A 28 24.98 3.76 19.34
N ALA A 29 25.26 4.78 20.16
CA ALA A 29 25.78 6.06 19.69
C ALA A 29 27.10 5.86 18.91
N GLY A 30 27.23 6.55 17.78
CA GLY A 30 28.40 6.43 16.90
C GLY A 30 28.45 5.16 16.04
N THR A 31 27.52 4.22 16.19
CA THR A 31 27.47 2.97 15.40
C THR A 31 26.13 2.77 14.70
N SER A 32 25.01 2.97 15.40
CA SER A 32 23.68 2.82 14.82
C SER A 32 23.42 3.89 13.76
N VAL A 33 22.94 3.46 12.60
CA VAL A 33 22.46 4.37 11.55
C VAL A 33 21.14 5.03 11.97
N VAL A 34 20.97 6.30 11.61
CA VAL A 34 19.71 7.04 11.79
C VAL A 34 19.21 7.42 10.39
N PRO A 35 18.52 6.51 9.68
CA PRO A 35 18.04 6.80 8.34
C PRO A 35 16.89 7.82 8.40
N PRO A 36 16.74 8.68 7.37
CA PRO A 36 15.67 9.67 7.33
C PRO A 36 14.27 9.06 7.12
N SER A 37 14.21 7.79 6.72
CA SER A 37 12.97 7.01 6.58
C SER A 37 13.26 5.50 6.63
N GLY A 38 12.22 4.69 6.82
CA GLY A 38 12.32 3.22 6.80
C GLY A 38 10.97 2.54 7.03
N LYS A 39 10.82 1.31 6.54
CA LYS A 39 9.63 0.49 6.84
C LYS A 39 9.74 -0.11 8.25
N VAL A 40 8.62 -0.15 8.96
CA VAL A 40 8.48 -0.88 10.21
C VAL A 40 7.36 -1.89 10.01
N ILE A 41 7.72 -3.17 9.96
CA ILE A 41 6.80 -4.29 9.78
C ILE A 41 7.07 -5.31 10.89
N GLY A 42 6.07 -6.11 11.22
CA GLY A 42 6.16 -7.14 12.25
C GLY A 42 5.45 -8.43 11.85
N ALA A 43 5.07 -9.21 12.87
CA ALA A 43 4.44 -10.50 12.67
C ALA A 43 3.14 -10.42 11.84
N LYS A 44 2.34 -9.36 12.04
CA LYS A 44 1.04 -9.25 11.39
C LYS A 44 1.17 -9.08 9.87
N GLU A 45 2.11 -8.25 9.42
CA GLU A 45 2.38 -8.04 7.99
C GLU A 45 2.81 -9.35 7.34
N LEU A 46 3.75 -10.08 7.96
CA LEU A 46 4.24 -11.36 7.43
C LEU A 46 3.13 -12.43 7.40
N GLN A 47 2.33 -12.55 8.47
CA GLN A 47 1.22 -13.50 8.53
C GLN A 47 0.19 -13.27 7.42
N LEU A 48 -0.21 -12.02 7.18
CA LEU A 48 -1.20 -11.70 6.16
C LEU A 48 -0.64 -11.95 4.75
N MET A 49 0.64 -11.65 4.50
CA MET A 49 1.29 -11.98 3.23
C MET A 49 1.34 -13.49 2.99
N VAL A 50 1.67 -14.28 4.02
CA VAL A 50 1.65 -15.76 3.93
C VAL A 50 0.23 -16.26 3.71
N GLU A 51 -0.76 -15.70 4.41
CA GLU A 51 -2.16 -16.07 4.24
C GLU A 51 -2.64 -15.81 2.80
N ALA A 52 -2.34 -14.63 2.24
CA ALA A 52 -2.62 -14.30 0.84
C ALA A 52 -1.90 -15.23 -0.14
N SER A 53 -0.65 -15.61 0.17
CA SER A 53 0.11 -16.56 -0.64
C SER A 53 -0.55 -17.95 -0.64
N LEU A 54 -1.02 -18.41 0.51
CA LEU A 54 -1.72 -19.68 0.67
C LEU A 54 -3.12 -19.69 0.04
N ASP A 55 -3.76 -18.53 -0.10
CA ASP A 55 -5.03 -18.40 -0.82
C ASP A 55 -4.87 -18.69 -2.32
N GLY A 56 -3.66 -18.52 -2.89
CA GLY A 56 -3.37 -18.86 -4.28
C GLY A 56 -4.17 -18.03 -5.31
N TRP A 57 -4.83 -16.97 -4.86
CA TRP A 57 -5.69 -16.12 -5.70
C TRP A 57 -4.89 -15.15 -6.57
N LEU A 58 -3.75 -14.67 -6.06
CA LEU A 58 -2.73 -13.81 -6.70
C LEU A 58 -3.19 -12.40 -7.10
N THR A 59 -4.33 -12.28 -7.76
CA THR A 59 -4.95 -10.99 -8.12
C THR A 59 -5.57 -10.32 -6.90
N THR A 60 -6.04 -9.08 -7.04
CA THR A 60 -6.79 -8.41 -5.98
C THR A 60 -8.07 -9.18 -5.65
N GLY A 61 -8.44 -9.18 -4.38
CA GLY A 61 -9.62 -9.87 -3.83
C GLY A 61 -9.70 -9.63 -2.33
N ARG A 62 -10.01 -10.67 -1.54
CA ARG A 62 -10.21 -10.63 -0.08
C ARG A 62 -9.39 -9.57 0.68
N PHE A 63 -8.07 -9.55 0.54
CA PHE A 63 -7.21 -8.61 1.27
C PHE A 63 -7.25 -7.19 0.71
N ASN A 64 -7.39 -7.03 -0.61
CA ASN A 64 -7.55 -5.72 -1.24
C ASN A 64 -8.89 -5.08 -0.85
N ASP A 65 -9.98 -5.85 -0.90
CA ASP A 65 -11.33 -5.38 -0.53
C ASP A 65 -11.35 -4.91 0.93
N ALA A 66 -10.70 -5.69 1.82
CA ALA A 66 -10.56 -5.32 3.21
C ALA A 66 -9.66 -4.08 3.41
N PHE A 67 -8.62 -3.91 2.59
CA PHE A 67 -7.72 -2.76 2.65
C PHE A 67 -8.41 -1.48 2.19
N GLU A 68 -9.05 -1.49 1.01
CA GLU A 68 -9.78 -0.34 0.46
C GLU A 68 -10.89 0.12 1.41
N LYS A 69 -11.65 -0.83 1.98
CA LYS A 69 -12.67 -0.53 2.98
C LYS A 69 -12.08 0.15 4.21
N LYS A 70 -11.06 -0.45 4.84
CA LYS A 70 -10.45 0.10 6.06
C LYS A 70 -9.76 1.44 5.83
N LEU A 71 -9.11 1.61 4.68
CA LEU A 71 -8.48 2.88 4.31
C LEU A 71 -9.53 3.96 4.08
N GLY A 72 -10.65 3.62 3.43
CA GLY A 72 -11.79 4.53 3.25
C GLY A 72 -12.40 4.95 4.58
N GLU A 73 -12.59 4.00 5.51
CA GLU A 73 -13.04 4.28 6.88
C GLU A 73 -12.06 5.18 7.65
N PHE A 74 -10.75 4.96 7.50
CA PHE A 74 -9.71 5.75 8.15
C PHE A 74 -9.64 7.20 7.63
N ILE A 75 -9.69 7.38 6.30
CA ILE A 75 -9.63 8.70 5.66
C ILE A 75 -10.98 9.43 5.75
N GLY A 76 -12.10 8.69 5.82
CA GLY A 76 -13.46 9.24 5.80
C GLY A 76 -14.02 9.42 4.39
N VAL A 77 -13.66 8.56 3.43
CA VAL A 77 -14.14 8.61 2.04
C VAL A 77 -14.82 7.31 1.62
N PRO A 78 -15.86 7.36 0.76
CA PRO A 78 -16.63 6.19 0.37
C PRO A 78 -15.94 5.33 -0.71
N HIS A 79 -14.94 5.87 -1.42
CA HIS A 79 -14.28 5.20 -2.54
C HIS A 79 -12.78 5.25 -2.39
N VAL A 80 -12.14 4.09 -2.46
CA VAL A 80 -10.69 3.90 -2.48
C VAL A 80 -10.40 2.86 -3.54
N LEU A 81 -9.39 3.10 -4.38
CA LEU A 81 -8.91 2.15 -5.38
C LEU A 81 -7.41 2.00 -5.21
N THR A 82 -6.93 0.78 -5.05
CA THR A 82 -5.48 0.52 -5.03
C THR A 82 -4.89 0.60 -6.44
N THR A 83 -3.61 0.94 -6.49
CA THR A 83 -2.81 0.96 -7.71
C THR A 83 -1.36 0.68 -7.34
N THR A 84 -0.48 0.56 -8.34
CA THR A 84 0.87 0.01 -8.16
C THR A 84 1.83 0.93 -7.40
N SER A 85 1.58 2.24 -7.38
CA SER A 85 2.43 3.22 -6.69
C SER A 85 1.71 4.56 -6.47
N GLY A 86 2.28 5.43 -5.64
CA GLY A 86 1.80 6.82 -5.49
C GLY A 86 1.83 7.61 -6.80
N SER A 87 2.87 7.39 -7.64
CA SER A 87 2.96 8.01 -8.97
C SER A 87 1.82 7.55 -9.90
N SER A 88 1.47 6.26 -9.87
CA SER A 88 0.34 5.73 -10.64
C SER A 88 -0.99 6.27 -10.14
N ALA A 89 -1.11 6.57 -8.84
CA ALA A 89 -2.29 7.22 -8.29
C ALA A 89 -2.46 8.64 -8.85
N ASN A 90 -1.39 9.45 -8.90
CA ASN A 90 -1.41 10.78 -9.51
C ASN A 90 -1.79 10.72 -10.99
N LEU A 91 -1.19 9.78 -11.74
CA LEU A 91 -1.49 9.58 -13.16
C LEU A 91 -2.98 9.24 -13.36
N LEU A 92 -3.52 8.29 -12.59
CA LEU A 92 -4.93 7.90 -12.68
C LEU A 92 -5.86 9.05 -12.31
N ALA A 93 -5.54 9.80 -11.25
CA ALA A 93 -6.34 10.94 -10.80
C ALA A 93 -6.45 12.01 -11.88
N LEU A 94 -5.32 12.43 -12.47
CA LEU A 94 -5.32 13.44 -13.54
C LEU A 94 -5.97 12.90 -14.83
N THR A 95 -5.61 11.68 -15.23
CA THR A 95 -6.13 11.08 -16.47
C THR A 95 -7.64 10.88 -16.40
N ALA A 96 -8.20 10.52 -15.24
CA ALA A 96 -9.64 10.40 -15.07
C ALA A 96 -10.39 11.71 -15.36
N LEU A 97 -9.76 12.88 -15.13
CA LEU A 97 -10.32 14.19 -15.44
C LEU A 97 -10.34 14.52 -16.95
N THR A 98 -9.69 13.71 -17.78
CA THR A 98 -9.78 13.80 -19.26
C THR A 98 -10.94 12.98 -19.84
N SER A 99 -11.70 12.27 -18.99
CA SER A 99 -12.77 11.38 -19.43
C SER A 99 -13.87 12.13 -20.19
N PRO A 100 -14.30 11.65 -21.37
CA PRO A 100 -15.39 12.29 -22.13
C PRO A 100 -16.73 12.27 -21.38
N LYS A 101 -16.87 11.42 -20.35
CA LYS A 101 -18.05 11.41 -19.46
C LYS A 101 -18.22 12.70 -18.66
N LEU A 102 -17.16 13.50 -18.55
CA LEU A 102 -17.20 14.80 -17.88
C LEU A 102 -17.66 15.94 -18.80
N GLY A 103 -17.89 15.69 -20.09
CA GLY A 103 -18.40 16.70 -21.04
C GLY A 103 -17.46 17.89 -21.18
N GLU A 104 -18.00 19.10 -21.17
CA GLU A 104 -17.23 20.33 -21.42
C GLU A 104 -16.10 20.60 -20.40
N ARG A 105 -16.20 20.04 -19.19
CA ARG A 105 -15.19 20.22 -18.13
C ARG A 105 -14.10 19.14 -18.15
N ALA A 106 -14.09 18.24 -19.14
CA ALA A 106 -12.99 17.30 -19.31
C ALA A 106 -11.72 18.05 -19.72
N LEU A 107 -10.60 17.75 -19.07
CA LEU A 107 -9.30 18.30 -19.46
C LEU A 107 -8.92 17.84 -20.87
N LYS A 108 -8.42 18.78 -21.67
CA LYS A 108 -8.00 18.59 -23.07
C LYS A 108 -6.52 18.97 -23.22
N PRO A 109 -5.82 18.42 -24.24
CA PRO A 109 -4.49 18.92 -24.60
C PRO A 109 -4.54 20.43 -24.87
N GLY A 110 -3.67 21.18 -24.21
CA GLY A 110 -3.63 22.65 -24.25
C GLY A 110 -4.25 23.34 -23.05
N ASP A 111 -5.03 22.63 -22.22
CA ASP A 111 -5.54 23.17 -20.96
C ASP A 111 -4.42 23.34 -19.92
N GLU A 112 -4.62 24.29 -19.00
CA GLU A 112 -3.62 24.65 -17.98
C GLU A 112 -3.91 23.95 -16.64
N VAL A 113 -2.85 23.54 -15.94
CA VAL A 113 -2.91 23.00 -14.58
C VAL A 113 -1.96 23.80 -13.69
N ILE A 114 -2.51 24.53 -12.73
CA ILE A 114 -1.73 25.30 -11.76
C ILE A 114 -1.08 24.32 -10.76
N THR A 115 0.22 24.48 -10.52
CA THR A 115 1.01 23.67 -9.58
C THR A 115 2.20 24.47 -9.03
N VAL A 116 3.05 23.84 -8.21
CA VAL A 116 4.26 24.44 -7.63
C VAL A 116 5.52 23.70 -8.10
N ALA A 117 6.64 24.43 -8.23
CA ALA A 117 7.90 23.86 -8.70
C ALA A 117 8.67 23.07 -7.62
N ALA A 118 8.46 23.38 -6.33
CA ALA A 118 9.11 22.69 -5.21
C ALA A 118 8.30 21.45 -4.78
N GLY A 119 8.39 20.37 -5.56
CA GLY A 119 7.60 19.15 -5.34
C GLY A 119 8.32 17.86 -5.72
N PHE A 120 7.57 16.76 -5.75
CA PHE A 120 8.05 15.46 -6.23
C PHE A 120 7.69 15.29 -7.72
N PRO A 121 8.58 14.74 -8.58
CA PRO A 121 8.43 14.80 -10.04
C PRO A 121 7.09 14.29 -10.55
N THR A 122 6.60 13.15 -10.07
CA THR A 122 5.34 12.55 -10.54
C THR A 122 4.07 13.24 -10.02
N THR A 123 4.22 14.42 -9.41
CA THR A 123 3.11 15.36 -9.20
C THR A 123 2.81 16.17 -10.47
N VAL A 124 3.80 16.33 -11.37
CA VAL A 124 3.72 17.21 -12.56
C VAL A 124 4.19 16.53 -13.85
N ASN A 125 5.24 15.70 -13.79
CA ASN A 125 5.84 14.99 -14.93
C ASN A 125 5.10 13.71 -15.30
#